data_AF-A0A917A883-F1
#
_entry.id   AF-A0A917A883-F1
#
_cell.length_a   1.000
_cell.length_b   1.000
_cell.length_c   1.000
_cell.angle_alpha   90.00
_cell.angle_beta   90.00
_cell.angle_gamma   90.00
#
_symmetry.space_group_name_H-M   'P 1'
#
loop_
_entity.id
_entity.type
_entity.pdbx_description
1 polymer ?
#
loop_
_entity_poly.entity_id
_entity_poly.type
_entity_poly.pdbx_seq_one_letter_code
_entity_poly.pdbx_strand_id
1 'polypeptide(L)'
;MKNKKIWLVATSVIIVLAAVAYYLYIFTPHQNAVNTFEVAKEMVSNKNKKLESSIAEAQELVKADEKPLEDKTLDNLKATLEAANKEKRKIPEIAKKTEDILEQAKELEQPLDYTETETKITDAIKEYQNSITQLKQITNPSQAFIEERLKEVDTVTEVQSVTEANDPNGKLNKQGGYTASVYFADNQVTIPVEGADIVAKGNDVGGNIEVYNTTEDAEKRNTYLSAFDGQGFLDPGSHYVYGSIIIRTSRHLTASQQKELTDKIYNKLIELK
;
A
#
# COMPACT_ATOMS: atom_id res chain seq x y z
N MET A 1 -28.92 85.91 9.18
CA MET A 1 -29.46 84.54 8.98
C MET A 1 -29.14 83.93 7.61
N LYS A 2 -29.13 84.70 6.51
CA LYS A 2 -28.88 84.19 5.14
C LYS A 2 -27.48 83.55 4.96
N ASN A 3 -26.43 84.18 5.47
CA ASN A 3 -25.05 83.67 5.34
C ASN A 3 -24.79 82.40 6.17
N LYS A 4 -25.42 82.24 7.34
CA LYS A 4 -25.34 80.99 8.13
C LYS A 4 -26.01 79.80 7.41
N LYS A 5 -27.13 80.01 6.73
CA LYS A 5 -27.81 78.97 5.93
C LYS A 5 -26.99 78.57 4.70
N ILE A 6 -26.35 79.53 4.01
CA ILE A 6 -25.46 79.26 2.88
C ILE A 6 -24.22 78.47 3.34
N TRP A 7 -23.64 78.83 4.48
CA TRP A 7 -22.48 78.12 5.04
C TRP A 7 -22.84 76.68 5.44
N LEU A 8 -23.99 76.48 6.10
CA LEU A 8 -24.52 75.14 6.42
C LEU A 8 -24.72 74.26 5.18
N VAL A 9 -25.27 74.81 4.09
CA VAL A 9 -25.45 74.10 2.82
C VAL A 9 -24.12 73.79 2.14
N ALA A 10 -23.15 74.70 2.19
CA ALA A 10 -21.81 74.46 1.64
C ALA A 10 -21.07 73.35 2.42
N THR A 11 -21.15 73.35 3.76
CA THR A 11 -20.54 72.31 4.60
C THR A 11 -21.16 70.93 4.35
N SER A 12 -22.48 70.84 4.22
CA SER A 12 -23.14 69.55 3.94
C SER A 12 -22.79 69.02 2.55
N VAL A 13 -22.65 69.88 1.53
CA VAL A 13 -22.17 69.46 0.20
C VAL A 13 -20.73 68.93 0.27
N ILE A 14 -19.84 69.56 1.04
CA ILE A 14 -18.46 69.10 1.22
C ILE A 14 -18.42 67.71 1.90
N ILE A 15 -19.26 67.49 2.91
CA ILE A 15 -19.35 66.17 3.59
C ILE A 15 -19.83 65.09 2.61
N VAL A 16 -20.85 65.38 1.80
CA VAL A 16 -21.34 64.44 0.78
C VAL A 16 -20.26 64.13 -0.25
N LEU A 17 -19.54 65.14 -0.74
CA LEU A 17 -18.43 64.94 -1.69
C LEU A 17 -17.28 64.14 -1.06
N ALA A 18 -16.94 64.38 0.21
CA ALA A 18 -15.93 63.61 0.94
C ALA A 18 -16.36 62.15 1.15
N ALA A 19 -17.64 61.90 1.46
CA ALA A 19 -18.19 60.55 1.58
C ALA A 19 -18.17 59.80 0.24
N VAL A 20 -18.54 60.46 -0.86
CA VAL A 20 -18.46 59.90 -2.22
C VAL A 20 -17.00 59.60 -2.60
N ALA A 21 -16.08 60.53 -2.33
CA ALA A 21 -14.65 60.33 -2.59
C ALA A 21 -14.11 59.16 -1.75
N TYR A 22 -14.41 59.09 -0.46
CA TYR A 22 -14.04 57.95 0.39
C TYR A 22 -14.60 56.63 -0.17
N TYR A 23 -15.86 56.62 -0.57
CA TYR A 23 -16.51 55.44 -1.13
C TYR A 23 -15.83 54.97 -2.42
N LEU A 24 -15.52 55.88 -3.34
CA LEU A 24 -14.93 55.57 -4.64
C LEU A 24 -13.44 55.24 -4.57
N TYR A 25 -12.67 55.94 -3.73
CA TYR A 25 -11.21 55.84 -3.71
C TYR A 25 -10.65 54.94 -2.61
N ILE A 26 -11.41 54.65 -1.54
CA ILE A 26 -10.95 53.84 -0.41
C ILE A 26 -11.80 52.59 -0.25
N PHE A 27 -13.11 52.73 -0.06
CA PHE A 27 -13.98 51.59 0.25
C PHE A 27 -14.12 50.60 -0.92
N THR A 28 -14.46 51.10 -2.12
CA THR A 28 -14.67 50.23 -3.30
C THR A 28 -13.39 49.48 -3.70
N PRO A 29 -12.20 50.11 -3.81
CA PRO A 29 -10.97 49.39 -4.12
C PRO A 29 -10.58 48.36 -3.06
N HIS A 30 -10.79 48.69 -1.78
CA HIS A 30 -10.55 47.75 -0.69
C HIS A 30 -11.46 46.52 -0.78
N GLN A 31 -12.76 46.72 -0.98
CA GLN A 31 -13.71 45.61 -1.10
C GLN A 31 -13.41 44.73 -2.33
N ASN A 32 -12.99 45.34 -3.44
CA ASN A 32 -12.55 44.58 -4.61
C ASN A 32 -11.31 43.73 -4.31
N ALA A 33 -10.31 44.28 -3.61
CA ALA A 33 -9.13 43.51 -3.20
C ALA A 33 -9.50 42.33 -2.29
N VAL A 34 -10.39 42.55 -1.32
CA VAL A 34 -10.92 41.49 -0.44
C VAL A 34 -11.62 40.40 -1.25
N ASN A 35 -12.45 40.77 -2.22
CA ASN A 35 -13.16 39.81 -3.06
C ASN A 35 -12.19 39.00 -3.93
N THR A 36 -11.16 39.63 -4.53
CA THR A 36 -10.12 38.94 -5.29
C THR A 36 -9.36 37.94 -4.42
N PHE A 37 -8.99 38.34 -3.20
CA PHE A 37 -8.35 37.45 -2.23
C PHE A 37 -9.23 36.25 -1.89
N GLU A 38 -10.52 36.44 -1.59
CA GLU A 38 -11.43 35.34 -1.24
C GLU A 38 -11.62 34.35 -2.39
N VAL A 39 -11.72 34.83 -3.64
CA VAL A 39 -11.77 33.95 -4.83
C VAL A 39 -10.49 33.14 -4.99
N ALA A 40 -9.32 33.77 -4.85
CA ALA A 40 -8.03 33.09 -4.94
C ALA A 40 -7.84 32.07 -3.80
N LYS A 41 -8.25 32.44 -2.59
CA LYS A 41 -8.28 31.56 -1.41
C LYS A 41 -9.19 30.36 -1.63
N GLU A 42 -10.39 30.55 -2.18
CA GLU A 42 -11.31 29.44 -2.46
C GLU A 42 -10.71 28.48 -3.49
N MET A 43 -10.05 28.99 -4.54
CA MET A 43 -9.34 28.18 -5.53
C MET A 43 -8.25 27.32 -4.88
N VAL A 44 -7.39 27.93 -4.06
CA VAL A 44 -6.30 27.21 -3.36
C VAL A 44 -6.87 26.23 -2.34
N SER A 45 -7.91 26.61 -1.59
CA SER A 45 -8.59 25.75 -0.61
C SER A 45 -9.16 24.49 -1.27
N ASN A 46 -9.83 24.63 -2.41
CA ASN A 46 -10.41 23.50 -3.14
C ASN A 46 -9.32 22.54 -3.65
N LYS A 47 -8.19 23.05 -4.15
CA LYS A 47 -7.04 22.22 -4.55
C LYS A 47 -6.38 21.53 -3.35
N ASN A 48 -6.18 22.27 -2.26
CA ASN A 48 -5.62 21.71 -1.02
C ASN A 48 -6.48 20.58 -0.46
N LYS A 49 -7.82 20.70 -0.51
CA LYS A 49 -8.74 19.70 0.03
C LYS A 49 -8.57 18.32 -0.62
N LYS A 50 -8.29 18.26 -1.92
CA LYS A 50 -8.08 16.99 -2.64
C LYS A 50 -6.76 16.32 -2.23
N LEU A 51 -5.69 17.09 -2.17
CA LEU A 51 -4.40 16.64 -1.66
C LEU A 51 -4.49 16.19 -0.19
N GLU A 52 -5.20 16.94 0.65
CA GLU A 52 -5.46 16.60 2.06
C GLU A 52 -6.18 15.27 2.24
N SER A 53 -7.14 14.94 1.36
CA SER A 53 -7.82 13.64 1.39
C SER A 53 -6.83 12.49 1.18
N SER A 54 -5.93 12.63 0.20
CA SER A 54 -4.92 11.61 -0.11
C SER A 54 -3.87 11.49 1.00
N ILE A 55 -3.48 12.63 1.59
CA ILE A 55 -2.58 12.69 2.75
C ILE A 55 -3.22 12.00 3.96
N ALA A 56 -4.50 12.24 4.23
CA ALA A 56 -5.19 11.64 5.36
C ALA A 56 -5.27 10.11 5.23
N GLU A 57 -5.57 9.59 4.03
CA GLU A 57 -5.57 8.15 3.76
C GLU A 57 -4.19 7.53 4.01
N ALA A 58 -3.13 8.11 3.45
CA ALA A 58 -1.75 7.67 3.71
C ALA A 58 -1.39 7.70 5.20
N GLN A 59 -1.81 8.75 5.92
CA GLN A 59 -1.56 8.87 7.37
C GLN A 59 -2.23 7.76 8.17
N GLU A 60 -3.49 7.44 7.87
CA GLU A 60 -4.20 6.36 8.55
C GLU A 60 -3.53 5.00 8.29
N LEU A 61 -3.10 4.74 7.06
CA LEU A 61 -2.38 3.50 6.71
C LEU A 61 -1.02 3.40 7.41
N VAL A 62 -0.27 4.50 7.50
CA VAL A 62 1.00 4.53 8.24
C VAL A 62 0.79 4.33 9.74
N LYS A 63 -0.28 4.89 10.32
CA LYS A 63 -0.61 4.70 11.75
C LYS A 63 -1.05 3.28 12.07
N ALA A 64 -1.72 2.60 11.13
CA ALA A 64 -2.13 1.21 11.30
C ALA A 64 -0.93 0.26 11.45
N ASP A 65 0.24 0.65 10.91
CA ASP A 65 1.54 -0.03 11.05
C ASP A 65 1.47 -1.54 10.72
N GLU A 66 0.64 -1.88 9.73
CA GLU A 66 0.53 -3.25 9.23
C GLU A 66 1.81 -3.65 8.51
N LYS A 67 2.33 -4.85 8.80
CA LYS A 67 3.56 -5.33 8.16
C LYS A 67 3.30 -5.61 6.66
N PRO A 68 4.05 -4.98 5.73
CA PRO A 68 4.00 -5.32 4.31
C PRO A 68 4.88 -6.54 4.00
N LEU A 69 4.68 -7.16 2.83
CA LEU A 69 5.61 -8.16 2.30
C LEU A 69 6.98 -7.55 1.99
N GLU A 70 6.99 -6.31 1.49
CA GLU A 70 8.16 -5.55 1.08
C GLU A 70 8.27 -4.28 1.93
N ASP A 71 9.15 -4.28 2.93
CA ASP A 71 9.32 -3.16 3.90
C ASP A 71 9.51 -1.79 3.22
N LYS A 72 10.20 -1.76 2.07
CA LYS A 72 10.43 -0.55 1.27
C LYS A 72 9.15 0.18 0.85
N THR A 73 8.01 -0.50 0.77
CA THR A 73 6.73 0.11 0.38
C THR A 73 6.21 1.05 1.46
N LEU A 74 6.39 0.71 2.73
CA LEU A 74 6.06 1.59 3.86
C LEU A 74 6.99 2.80 3.91
N ASP A 75 8.29 2.58 3.68
CA ASP A 75 9.28 3.67 3.64
C ASP A 75 8.97 4.65 2.49
N ASN A 76 8.61 4.14 1.31
CA ASN A 76 8.21 4.95 0.17
C ASN A 76 6.93 5.76 0.46
N LEU A 77 5.92 5.14 1.10
CA LEU A 77 4.70 5.82 1.51
C LEU A 77 4.99 6.95 2.50
N LYS A 78 5.81 6.70 3.52
CA LYS A 78 6.24 7.71 4.51
C LYS A 78 6.98 8.88 3.85
N ALA A 79 7.92 8.59 2.96
CA ALA A 79 8.67 9.63 2.24
C ALA A 79 7.77 10.48 1.33
N THR A 80 6.84 9.84 0.61
CA THR A 80 5.89 10.51 -0.29
C THR A 80 4.89 11.36 0.50
N LEU A 81 4.43 10.86 1.64
CA LEU A 81 3.56 11.58 2.56
C LEU A 81 4.24 12.86 3.10
N GLU A 82 5.51 12.78 3.51
CA GLU A 82 6.29 13.94 3.96
C GLU A 82 6.50 14.98 2.85
N ALA A 83 6.74 14.53 1.62
CA ALA A 83 6.85 15.42 0.46
C ALA A 83 5.51 16.13 0.17
N ALA A 84 4.40 15.38 0.11
CA ALA A 84 3.07 15.91 -0.15
C ALA A 84 2.63 16.96 0.89
N ASN A 85 2.94 16.74 2.17
CA ASN A 85 2.65 17.72 3.22
C ASN A 85 3.38 19.06 3.04
N LYS A 86 4.57 19.06 2.45
CA LYS A 86 5.37 20.27 2.23
C LYS A 86 4.91 21.10 1.02
N GLU A 87 4.27 20.46 0.04
CA GLU A 87 3.81 21.12 -1.18
C GLU A 87 2.51 21.91 -1.01
N LYS A 88 1.76 21.65 0.07
CA LYS A 88 0.51 22.35 0.36
C LYS A 88 0.73 23.86 0.45
N ARG A 89 0.11 24.60 -0.48
CA ARG A 89 0.12 26.06 -0.49
C ARG A 89 -0.58 26.62 0.74
N LYS A 90 0.15 27.44 1.49
CA LYS A 90 -0.36 28.13 2.68
C LYS A 90 -1.32 29.24 2.27
N ILE A 91 -2.42 29.36 3.01
CA ILE A 91 -3.38 30.45 2.86
C ILE A 91 -3.14 31.41 4.04
N PRO A 92 -2.67 32.65 3.81
CA PRO A 92 -2.41 33.59 4.88
C PRO A 92 -3.70 34.16 5.47
N GLU A 93 -3.61 34.75 6.67
CA GLU A 93 -4.67 35.64 7.15
C GLU A 93 -4.72 36.91 6.30
N ILE A 94 -5.93 37.40 6.01
CA ILE A 94 -6.13 38.56 5.15
C ILE A 94 -5.48 39.81 5.76
N ALA A 95 -4.69 40.53 4.96
CA ALA A 95 -4.07 41.77 5.37
C ALA A 95 -5.11 42.90 5.57
N LYS A 96 -4.72 43.97 6.27
CA LYS A 96 -5.60 45.12 6.52
C LYS A 96 -5.52 46.20 5.45
N LYS A 97 -4.37 46.32 4.77
CA LYS A 97 -4.15 47.34 3.74
C LYS A 97 -4.49 46.78 2.37
N THR A 98 -5.14 47.59 1.54
CA THR A 98 -5.58 47.19 0.19
C THR A 98 -4.43 46.68 -0.68
N GLU A 99 -3.27 47.34 -0.64
CA GLU A 99 -2.07 46.96 -1.40
C GLU A 99 -1.57 45.57 -1.00
N ASP A 100 -1.42 45.33 0.31
CA ASP A 100 -1.00 44.04 0.86
C ASP A 100 -2.01 42.92 0.54
N ILE A 101 -3.32 43.20 0.54
CA ILE A 101 -4.35 42.22 0.15
C ILE A 101 -4.19 41.81 -1.31
N LEU A 102 -3.92 42.77 -2.19
CA LEU A 102 -3.71 42.50 -3.62
C LEU A 102 -2.43 41.67 -3.84
N GLU A 103 -1.38 41.91 -3.07
CA GLU A 103 -0.16 41.10 -3.11
C GLU A 103 -0.43 39.65 -2.67
N GLN A 104 -1.13 39.46 -1.53
CA GLN A 104 -1.55 38.13 -1.07
C GLN A 104 -2.41 37.40 -2.10
N ALA A 105 -3.38 38.10 -2.72
CA ALA A 105 -4.23 37.52 -3.75
C ALA A 105 -3.41 37.05 -4.96
N LYS A 106 -2.46 37.88 -5.42
CA LYS A 106 -1.57 37.55 -6.54
C LYS A 106 -0.66 36.35 -6.26
N GLU A 107 -0.20 36.16 -5.02
CA GLU A 107 0.55 34.98 -4.62
C GLU A 107 -0.33 33.71 -4.66
N LEU A 108 -1.57 33.80 -4.19
CA LEU A 108 -2.53 32.69 -4.21
C LEU A 108 -2.94 32.29 -5.62
N GLU A 109 -3.10 33.27 -6.51
CA GLU A 109 -3.46 33.11 -7.94
C GLU A 109 -2.37 32.45 -8.79
N GLN A 110 -1.15 32.30 -8.26
CA GLN A 110 -0.08 31.58 -8.97
C GLN A 110 -0.59 30.19 -9.41
N PRO A 111 -0.15 29.67 -10.56
CA PRO A 111 -0.52 28.32 -10.98
C PRO A 111 -0.28 27.30 -9.87
N LEU A 112 -1.26 26.42 -9.66
CA LEU A 112 -1.24 25.39 -8.64
C LEU A 112 -1.75 24.10 -9.24
N ASP A 113 -0.94 23.06 -9.23
CA ASP A 113 -1.33 21.75 -9.71
C ASP A 113 -0.67 20.71 -8.82
N TYR A 114 -1.50 19.86 -8.23
CA TYR A 114 -1.05 18.76 -7.37
C TYR A 114 -1.18 17.41 -8.07
N THR A 115 -1.54 17.36 -9.34
CA THR A 115 -1.86 16.11 -10.05
C THR A 115 -0.71 15.09 -9.97
N GLU A 116 0.54 15.54 -10.14
CA GLU A 116 1.71 14.68 -10.02
C GLU A 116 1.86 14.13 -8.58
N THR A 117 1.72 14.99 -7.58
CA THR A 117 1.86 14.64 -6.16
C THR A 117 0.73 13.74 -5.68
N GLU A 118 -0.50 14.01 -6.10
CA GLU A 118 -1.67 13.17 -5.88
C GLU A 118 -1.48 11.77 -6.50
N THR A 119 -0.91 11.69 -7.71
CA THR A 119 -0.61 10.41 -8.36
C THR A 119 0.42 9.64 -7.56
N LYS A 120 1.54 10.28 -7.19
CA LYS A 120 2.61 9.65 -6.41
C LYS A 120 2.11 9.10 -5.07
N ILE A 121 1.33 9.87 -4.32
CA ILE A 121 0.81 9.40 -3.02
C ILE A 121 -0.21 8.28 -3.21
N THR A 122 -1.07 8.35 -4.23
CA THR A 122 -2.03 7.28 -4.55
C THR A 122 -1.33 5.98 -4.94
N ASP A 123 -0.30 6.07 -5.78
CA ASP A 123 0.49 4.91 -6.20
C ASP A 123 1.24 4.31 -5.01
N ALA A 124 1.85 5.13 -4.15
CA ALA A 124 2.52 4.66 -2.94
C ALA A 124 1.56 3.99 -1.95
N ILE A 125 0.34 4.54 -1.78
CA ILE A 125 -0.73 3.91 -0.99
C ILE A 125 -1.05 2.53 -1.55
N LYS A 126 -1.29 2.45 -2.86
CA LYS A 126 -1.66 1.20 -3.54
C LYS A 126 -0.55 0.16 -3.43
N GLU A 127 0.71 0.53 -3.64
CA GLU A 127 1.85 -0.37 -3.51
C GLU A 127 1.97 -0.94 -2.09
N TYR A 128 1.81 -0.10 -1.07
CA TYR A 128 1.85 -0.53 0.33
C TYR A 128 0.67 -1.46 0.69
N GLN A 129 -0.55 -1.10 0.30
CA GLN A 129 -1.74 -1.94 0.52
C GLN A 129 -1.65 -3.28 -0.19
N ASN A 130 -1.16 -3.28 -1.44
CA ASN A 130 -0.90 -4.50 -2.18
C ASN A 130 0.11 -5.36 -1.42
N SER A 131 1.23 -4.78 -0.98
CA SER A 131 2.26 -5.51 -0.25
C SER A 131 1.75 -6.14 1.07
N ILE A 132 0.91 -5.42 1.82
CA ILE A 132 0.21 -5.97 3.01
C ILE A 132 -0.67 -7.17 2.60
N THR A 133 -1.46 -7.00 1.55
CA THR A 133 -2.39 -8.05 1.08
C THR A 133 -1.62 -9.29 0.64
N GLN A 134 -0.51 -9.12 -0.07
CA GLN A 134 0.36 -10.22 -0.48
C GLN A 134 0.94 -10.99 0.72
N LEU A 135 1.39 -10.29 1.77
CA LEU A 135 1.87 -10.96 2.99
C LEU A 135 0.74 -11.74 3.66
N LYS A 136 -0.47 -11.18 3.72
CA LYS A 136 -1.65 -11.87 4.28
C LYS A 136 -1.97 -13.16 3.52
N GLN A 137 -1.81 -13.20 2.20
CA GLN A 137 -2.04 -14.42 1.40
C GLN A 137 -1.12 -15.58 1.79
N ILE A 138 0.09 -15.29 2.30
CA ILE A 138 1.07 -16.30 2.72
C ILE A 138 1.22 -16.39 4.25
N THR A 139 0.32 -15.75 5.00
CA THR A 139 0.26 -15.83 6.46
C THR A 139 -0.88 -16.76 6.87
N ASN A 140 -0.52 -17.99 7.19
CA ASN A 140 -1.41 -19.10 7.54
C ASN A 140 -2.56 -19.30 6.53
N PRO A 141 -2.26 -19.41 5.21
CA PRO A 141 -3.28 -19.64 4.19
C PRO A 141 -4.04 -20.94 4.41
N SER A 142 -5.26 -20.99 3.87
CA SER A 142 -6.04 -22.22 3.86
C SER A 142 -5.48 -23.22 2.85
N GLN A 143 -5.72 -24.51 3.12
CA GLN A 143 -5.42 -25.59 2.18
C GLN A 143 -6.05 -25.37 0.80
N ALA A 144 -7.31 -24.95 0.75
CA ALA A 144 -8.03 -24.72 -0.50
C ALA A 144 -7.39 -23.62 -1.36
N PHE A 145 -6.91 -22.54 -0.72
CA PHE A 145 -6.16 -21.48 -1.41
C PHE A 145 -4.87 -22.03 -2.02
N ILE A 146 -4.11 -22.83 -1.27
CA ILE A 146 -2.87 -23.45 -1.78
C ILE A 146 -3.17 -24.37 -2.97
N GLU A 147 -4.17 -25.24 -2.88
CA GLU A 147 -4.57 -26.12 -3.99
C GLU A 147 -4.96 -25.33 -5.24
N GLU A 148 -5.71 -24.24 -5.09
CA GLU A 148 -6.10 -23.37 -6.20
C GLU A 148 -4.87 -22.77 -6.89
N ARG A 149 -3.93 -22.20 -6.11
CA ARG A 149 -2.72 -21.56 -6.66
C ARG A 149 -1.76 -22.56 -7.31
N LEU A 150 -1.61 -23.76 -6.73
CA LEU A 150 -0.77 -24.82 -7.30
C LEU A 150 -1.28 -25.29 -8.67
N LYS A 151 -2.60 -25.37 -8.87
CA LYS A 151 -3.19 -25.76 -10.16
C LYS A 151 -2.93 -24.76 -11.29
N GLU A 152 -2.50 -23.55 -10.96
CA GLU A 152 -2.13 -22.53 -11.96
C GLU A 152 -0.65 -22.60 -12.38
N VAL A 153 0.14 -23.49 -11.78
CA VAL A 153 1.54 -23.73 -12.15
C VAL A 153 1.58 -24.80 -13.24
N ASP A 154 2.16 -24.47 -14.39
CA ASP A 154 2.09 -25.25 -15.63
C ASP A 154 2.70 -26.65 -15.55
N THR A 155 3.71 -26.83 -14.69
CA THR A 155 4.38 -28.11 -14.49
C THR A 155 3.72 -28.98 -13.42
N VAL A 156 2.83 -28.41 -12.59
CA VAL A 156 2.10 -29.14 -11.57
C VAL A 156 0.94 -29.90 -12.20
N THR A 157 0.96 -31.23 -12.09
CA THR A 157 -0.04 -32.08 -12.75
C THR A 157 -1.15 -32.54 -11.81
N GLU A 158 -0.82 -32.72 -10.54
CA GLU A 158 -1.75 -33.22 -9.51
C GLU A 158 -1.44 -32.55 -8.17
N VAL A 159 -2.47 -32.37 -7.35
CA VAL A 159 -2.35 -31.88 -5.97
C VAL A 159 -3.15 -32.78 -5.04
N GLN A 160 -2.64 -33.02 -3.85
CA GLN A 160 -3.34 -33.76 -2.80
C GLN A 160 -3.00 -33.17 -1.45
N SER A 161 -4.04 -32.85 -0.70
CA SER A 161 -3.89 -32.31 0.62
C SER A 161 -3.85 -33.35 1.71
N VAL A 162 -3.15 -33.00 2.78
CA VAL A 162 -3.09 -33.79 3.99
C VAL A 162 -4.34 -33.59 4.82
N THR A 163 -4.86 -34.71 5.32
CA THR A 163 -5.97 -34.86 6.24
C THR A 163 -5.50 -35.69 7.43
N GLU A 164 -6.28 -35.75 8.50
CA GLU A 164 -5.92 -36.61 9.66
C GLU A 164 -5.76 -38.09 9.30
N ALA A 165 -6.41 -38.56 8.23
CA ALA A 165 -6.39 -39.96 7.82
C ALA A 165 -5.14 -40.35 7.00
N ASN A 166 -4.51 -39.38 6.32
CA ASN A 166 -3.33 -39.62 5.46
C ASN A 166 -2.11 -38.80 5.87
N ASP A 167 -2.10 -38.22 7.09
CA ASP A 167 -0.98 -37.44 7.60
C ASP A 167 0.26 -38.33 7.81
N PRO A 168 1.35 -38.11 7.06
CA PRO A 168 2.53 -38.96 7.11
C PRO A 168 3.28 -38.93 8.46
N ASN A 169 3.10 -37.90 9.28
CA ASN A 169 3.80 -37.74 10.56
C ASN A 169 2.90 -37.43 11.76
N GLY A 170 1.58 -37.36 11.55
CA GLY A 170 0.57 -37.11 12.59
C GLY A 170 0.67 -35.72 13.23
N LYS A 171 1.21 -34.72 12.52
CA LYS A 171 1.41 -33.35 13.01
C LYS A 171 0.37 -32.33 12.53
N LEU A 172 -0.53 -32.69 11.63
CA LEU A 172 -1.61 -31.81 11.18
C LEU A 172 -2.42 -31.31 12.39
N ASN A 173 -2.52 -29.99 12.51
CA ASN A 173 -3.23 -29.29 13.59
C ASN A 173 -2.77 -29.65 15.02
N LYS A 174 -1.56 -30.18 15.18
CA LYS A 174 -0.93 -30.40 16.49
C LYS A 174 -0.09 -29.20 16.90
N GLN A 175 0.17 -29.06 18.20
CA GLN A 175 1.07 -28.03 18.72
C GLN A 175 2.47 -28.16 18.08
N GLY A 176 2.95 -27.08 17.47
CA GLY A 176 4.22 -27.04 16.73
C GLY A 176 4.21 -27.81 15.40
N GLY A 177 3.03 -28.29 14.96
CA GLY A 177 2.82 -28.91 13.66
C GLY A 177 2.31 -27.92 12.62
N TYR A 178 2.09 -28.41 11.41
CA TYR A 178 1.52 -27.62 10.31
C TYR A 178 -0.01 -27.53 10.45
N THR A 179 -0.57 -26.39 10.06
CA THR A 179 -2.02 -26.13 9.99
C THR A 179 -2.62 -26.64 8.68
N ALA A 180 -1.81 -26.72 7.62
CA ALA A 180 -2.14 -27.38 6.37
C ALA A 180 -0.85 -27.93 5.72
N SER A 181 -0.99 -28.97 4.90
CA SER A 181 0.09 -29.45 4.03
C SER A 181 -0.51 -29.93 2.72
N VAL A 182 0.03 -29.47 1.60
CA VAL A 182 -0.47 -29.79 0.26
C VAL A 182 0.68 -30.32 -0.58
N TYR A 183 0.63 -31.60 -0.88
CA TYR A 183 1.59 -32.25 -1.77
C TYR A 183 1.17 -32.08 -3.22
N PHE A 184 2.15 -32.05 -4.11
CA PHE A 184 1.90 -31.94 -5.55
C PHE A 184 2.89 -32.78 -6.36
N ALA A 185 2.43 -33.24 -7.53
CA ALA A 185 3.27 -33.87 -8.53
C ALA A 185 3.71 -32.83 -9.58
N ASP A 186 4.98 -32.90 -9.99
CA ASP A 186 5.54 -32.04 -11.03
C ASP A 186 6.04 -32.88 -12.20
N ASN A 187 5.65 -32.53 -13.44
CA ASN A 187 5.97 -33.31 -14.63
C ASN A 187 7.46 -33.36 -15.00
N GLN A 188 8.28 -32.51 -14.37
CA GLN A 188 9.73 -32.53 -14.55
C GLN A 188 10.40 -33.64 -13.72
N VAL A 189 9.70 -34.21 -12.73
CA VAL A 189 10.12 -35.44 -12.05
C VAL A 189 9.84 -36.63 -12.97
N THR A 190 10.89 -37.11 -13.64
CA THR A 190 10.77 -38.17 -14.66
C THR A 190 11.07 -39.57 -14.12
N ILE A 191 11.54 -39.67 -12.89
CA ILE A 191 11.80 -40.97 -12.26
C ILE A 191 10.53 -41.51 -11.61
N PRO A 192 10.33 -42.85 -11.58
CA PRO A 192 9.23 -43.44 -10.82
C PRO A 192 9.38 -43.18 -9.31
N VAL A 193 8.30 -42.73 -8.68
CA VAL A 193 8.20 -42.57 -7.22
C VAL A 193 7.09 -43.47 -6.71
N GLU A 194 7.45 -44.40 -5.83
CA GLU A 194 6.54 -45.38 -5.24
C GLU A 194 5.61 -44.74 -4.20
N GLY A 195 4.34 -45.17 -4.19
CA GLY A 195 3.35 -44.70 -3.23
C GLY A 195 1.92 -44.85 -3.77
N ALA A 196 0.97 -45.10 -2.86
CA ALA A 196 -0.43 -45.33 -3.22
C ALA A 196 -1.14 -44.07 -3.76
N ASP A 197 -0.72 -42.89 -3.30
CA ASP A 197 -1.22 -41.58 -3.71
C ASP A 197 -0.10 -40.52 -3.62
N ILE A 198 -0.40 -39.25 -3.90
CA ILE A 198 0.60 -38.16 -3.94
C ILE A 198 1.19 -37.92 -2.54
N VAL A 199 0.38 -37.97 -1.48
CA VAL A 199 0.85 -37.81 -0.09
C VAL A 199 1.79 -38.95 0.30
N ALA A 200 1.47 -40.19 -0.06
CA ALA A 200 2.33 -41.36 0.20
C ALA A 200 3.64 -41.31 -0.59
N LYS A 201 3.63 -40.76 -1.81
CA LYS A 201 4.85 -40.50 -2.60
C LYS A 201 5.69 -39.37 -2.00
N GLY A 202 5.09 -38.49 -1.21
CA GLY A 202 5.77 -37.43 -0.49
C GLY A 202 6.37 -36.38 -1.42
N ASN A 203 7.43 -35.72 -0.98
CA ASN A 203 8.06 -34.62 -1.74
C ASN A 203 8.76 -35.11 -3.00
N ASP A 204 9.10 -36.40 -3.09
CA ASP A 204 9.90 -36.95 -4.18
C ASP A 204 9.17 -36.84 -5.52
N VAL A 205 7.82 -36.85 -5.55
CA VAL A 205 7.03 -36.75 -6.80
C VAL A 205 6.89 -35.32 -7.35
N GLY A 206 7.27 -34.30 -6.60
CA GLY A 206 7.18 -32.91 -7.04
C GLY A 206 7.50 -31.94 -5.92
N GLY A 207 6.72 -31.96 -4.86
CA GLY A 207 6.97 -31.15 -3.68
C GLY A 207 5.80 -31.07 -2.71
N ASN A 208 5.90 -30.14 -1.76
CA ASN A 208 4.91 -29.89 -0.73
C ASN A 208 4.95 -28.43 -0.30
N ILE A 209 3.79 -27.85 -0.02
CA ILE A 209 3.67 -26.59 0.72
C ILE A 209 3.20 -26.92 2.13
N GLU A 210 4.08 -26.71 3.11
CA GLU A 210 3.76 -26.82 4.54
C GLU A 210 3.33 -25.44 5.07
N VAL A 211 2.17 -25.36 5.71
CA VAL A 211 1.64 -24.11 6.28
C VAL A 211 1.73 -24.15 7.80
N TYR A 212 2.22 -23.08 8.40
CA TYR A 212 2.36 -22.92 9.83
C TYR A 212 1.52 -21.76 10.37
N ASN A 213 1.22 -21.81 11.66
CA ASN A 213 0.48 -20.77 12.35
C ASN A 213 1.23 -19.43 12.37
N THR A 214 2.57 -19.47 12.43
CA THR A 214 3.42 -18.28 12.49
C THR A 214 4.66 -18.43 11.59
N THR A 215 5.26 -17.30 11.20
CA THR A 215 6.57 -17.29 10.49
C THR A 215 7.66 -17.97 11.31
N GLU A 216 7.70 -17.76 12.63
CA GLU A 216 8.69 -18.36 13.50
C GLU A 216 8.61 -19.91 13.50
N ASP A 217 7.40 -20.46 13.46
CA ASP A 217 7.21 -21.92 13.38
C ASP A 217 7.68 -22.47 12.02
N ALA A 218 7.44 -21.75 10.93
CA ALA A 218 7.97 -22.10 9.61
C ALA A 218 9.51 -22.04 9.58
N GLU A 219 10.13 -21.02 10.18
CA GLU A 219 11.59 -20.90 10.27
C GLU A 219 12.22 -22.02 11.11
N LYS A 220 11.60 -22.39 12.24
CA LYS A 220 12.03 -23.54 13.06
C LYS A 220 12.00 -24.83 12.26
N ARG A 221 10.92 -25.06 11.50
CA ARG A 221 10.83 -26.22 10.62
C ARG A 221 11.90 -26.18 9.54
N ASN A 222 12.11 -25.03 8.90
CA ASN A 222 13.13 -24.87 7.87
C ASN A 222 14.55 -25.18 8.42
N THR A 223 14.85 -24.71 9.62
CA THR A 223 16.10 -25.01 10.33
C THR A 223 16.25 -26.51 10.60
N TYR A 224 15.18 -27.17 11.00
CA TYR A 224 15.17 -28.63 11.16
C TYR A 224 15.44 -29.35 9.84
N LEU A 225 14.83 -28.91 8.73
CA LEU A 225 15.04 -29.51 7.40
C LEU A 225 16.51 -29.39 6.96
N SER A 226 17.15 -28.24 7.20
CA SER A 226 18.55 -28.01 6.84
C SER A 226 19.54 -29.00 7.47
N ALA A 227 19.18 -29.66 8.56
CA ALA A 227 20.02 -30.71 9.16
C ALA A 227 20.17 -31.96 8.25
N PHE A 228 19.32 -32.08 7.23
CA PHE A 228 19.27 -33.21 6.30
C PHE A 228 19.74 -32.85 4.89
N ASP A 229 20.17 -31.61 4.64
CA ASP A 229 20.63 -31.18 3.33
C ASP A 229 21.82 -32.02 2.84
N GLY A 230 21.70 -32.57 1.62
CA GLY A 230 22.72 -33.42 1.01
C GLY A 230 22.84 -34.82 1.63
N GLN A 231 21.95 -35.23 2.56
CA GLN A 231 21.98 -36.53 3.22
C GLN A 231 21.37 -37.67 2.37
N GLY A 232 21.67 -37.69 1.07
CA GLY A 232 21.30 -38.76 0.15
C GLY A 232 19.80 -39.04 0.11
N PHE A 233 19.38 -40.20 0.61
CA PHE A 233 17.95 -40.57 0.67
C PHE A 233 17.15 -39.72 1.68
N LEU A 234 17.80 -39.11 2.67
CA LEU A 234 17.14 -38.24 3.65
C LEU A 234 17.05 -36.78 3.20
N ASP A 235 17.65 -36.45 2.04
CA ASP A 235 17.66 -35.09 1.51
C ASP A 235 16.22 -34.59 1.30
N PRO A 236 15.81 -33.47 1.92
CA PRO A 236 14.46 -32.94 1.83
C PRO A 236 14.13 -32.31 0.47
N GLY A 237 15.10 -32.20 -0.44
CA GLY A 237 15.05 -31.35 -1.62
C GLY A 237 15.23 -29.88 -1.26
N SER A 238 14.87 -28.97 -2.16
CA SER A 238 14.91 -27.53 -1.82
C SER A 238 13.76 -27.18 -0.87
N HIS A 239 14.00 -26.20 0.01
CA HIS A 239 12.98 -25.69 0.92
C HIS A 239 13.21 -24.21 1.25
N TYR A 240 12.16 -23.39 1.14
CA TYR A 240 12.22 -21.94 1.35
C TYR A 240 11.02 -21.44 2.15
N VAL A 241 11.27 -20.56 3.10
CA VAL A 241 10.24 -19.92 3.94
C VAL A 241 9.77 -18.63 3.29
N TYR A 242 8.44 -18.47 3.21
CA TYR A 242 7.79 -17.23 2.81
C TYR A 242 6.62 -16.97 3.76
N GLY A 243 6.57 -15.85 4.47
CA GLY A 243 5.51 -15.64 5.46
C GLY A 243 5.49 -16.76 6.50
N SER A 244 4.40 -17.52 6.60
CA SER A 244 4.32 -18.71 7.45
C SER A 244 4.20 -20.02 6.67
N ILE A 245 4.61 -20.03 5.41
CA ILE A 245 4.65 -21.24 4.58
C ILE A 245 6.09 -21.66 4.28
N ILE A 246 6.25 -22.95 3.98
CA ILE A 246 7.48 -23.51 3.42
C ILE A 246 7.14 -24.16 2.09
N ILE A 247 7.77 -23.67 1.03
CA ILE A 247 7.70 -24.32 -0.29
C ILE A 247 8.85 -25.31 -0.35
N ARG A 248 8.54 -26.60 -0.53
CA ARG A 248 9.50 -27.68 -0.70
C ARG A 248 9.40 -28.27 -2.10
N THR A 249 10.52 -28.58 -2.73
CA THR A 249 10.56 -29.19 -4.07
C THR A 249 11.44 -30.43 -4.10
N SER A 250 11.05 -31.43 -4.88
CA SER A 250 11.70 -32.74 -5.01
C SER A 250 13.21 -32.66 -5.20
N ARG A 251 13.96 -33.51 -4.48
CA ARG A 251 15.40 -33.73 -4.66
C ARG A 251 15.76 -34.33 -6.03
N HIS A 252 14.78 -34.83 -6.78
CA HIS A 252 14.98 -35.38 -8.12
C HIS A 252 15.03 -34.32 -9.21
N LEU A 253 14.61 -33.10 -8.89
CA LEU A 253 14.77 -31.94 -9.75
C LEU A 253 16.20 -31.42 -9.66
N THR A 254 16.71 -30.89 -10.78
CA THR A 254 17.97 -30.13 -10.75
C THR A 254 17.81 -28.85 -9.94
N ALA A 255 18.90 -28.30 -9.42
CA ALA A 255 18.86 -27.04 -8.65
C ALA A 255 18.16 -25.89 -9.40
N SER A 256 18.37 -25.79 -10.73
CA SER A 256 17.70 -24.79 -11.56
C SER A 256 16.18 -25.00 -11.62
N GLN A 257 15.73 -26.25 -11.76
CA GLN A 257 14.30 -26.58 -11.78
C GLN A 257 13.64 -26.35 -10.42
N GLN A 258 14.32 -26.70 -9.32
CA GLN A 258 13.83 -26.42 -7.97
C GLN A 258 13.62 -24.92 -7.74
N LYS A 259 14.60 -24.10 -8.16
CA LYS A 259 14.50 -22.64 -8.07
C LYS A 259 13.35 -22.10 -8.93
N GLU A 260 13.29 -22.49 -10.20
CA GLU A 260 12.24 -22.01 -11.11
C GLU A 260 10.84 -22.38 -10.61
N LEU A 261 10.66 -23.62 -10.17
CA LEU A 261 9.39 -24.11 -9.62
C LEU A 261 9.01 -23.37 -8.34
N THR A 262 9.96 -23.16 -7.42
CA THR A 262 9.74 -22.37 -6.20
C THR A 262 9.29 -20.96 -6.54
N ASP A 263 9.98 -20.29 -7.47
CA ASP A 263 9.65 -18.91 -7.89
C ASP A 263 8.26 -18.86 -8.53
N LYS A 264 7.92 -19.81 -9.41
CA LYS A 264 6.58 -19.91 -10.03
C LYS A 264 5.49 -20.09 -8.98
N ILE A 265 5.67 -21.02 -8.04
CA ILE A 265 4.72 -21.28 -6.96
C ILE A 265 4.57 -20.04 -6.08
N TYR A 266 5.68 -19.47 -5.62
CA TYR A 266 5.66 -18.27 -4.78
C TYR A 266 4.92 -17.12 -5.45
N ASN A 267 5.24 -16.83 -6.72
CA ASN A 267 4.56 -15.79 -7.49
C ASN A 267 3.05 -16.02 -7.60
N LYS A 268 2.61 -17.27 -7.79
CA LYS A 268 1.17 -17.61 -7.76
C LYS A 268 0.53 -17.41 -6.41
N LEU A 269 1.24 -17.67 -5.31
CA LEU A 269 0.75 -17.46 -3.95
C LEU A 269 0.63 -15.98 -3.57
N ILE A 270 1.46 -15.10 -4.12
CA ILE A 270 1.41 -13.66 -3.87
C ILE A 270 0.71 -12.84 -4.97
N GLU A 271 0.23 -13.50 -6.03
CA GLU A 271 -0.53 -12.84 -7.09
C GLU A 271 -1.88 -12.35 -6.55
N LEU A 272 -2.16 -11.06 -6.69
CA LEU A 272 -3.44 -10.45 -6.30
C LEU A 272 -4.45 -10.65 -7.44
N LYS A 273 -5.62 -11.21 -7.14
CA LYS A 273 -6.74 -11.42 -8.09
C LYS A 273 -7.77 -10.30 -8.00
#